data_AF-A0A921HPN5-F1
#
_entry.id   AF-A0A921HPN5-F1
#
_cell.length_a   1.000
_cell.length_b   1.000
_cell.length_c   1.000
_cell.angle_alpha   90.00
_cell.angle_beta   90.00
_cell.angle_gamma   90.00
#
_symmetry.space_group_name_H-M   'P 1'
#
loop_
_entity.id
_entity.type
_entity.pdbx_description
1 polymer ?
#
loop_
_entity_poly.entity_id
_entity_poly.type
_entity_poly.pdbx_seq_one_letter_code
_entity_poly.pdbx_strand_id
1 'polypeptide(L)'
;MMKIGFIGIGLMGGPLARNLIRAGREVLFFARNKEHIEKTLSAGTTGKLVSSVRDLADCDIVFTCLPLPQTVKSVMMEDGGLLNHMKPHSVYIDTSTIDPHTAGEIEAYAAQKNIHYLGCTLGLGPAQAELAQEPIFAGGDRATFDRCKDILDIIGSPVHYLGGVKQAYAFKIISNMVGMTNL
;
A
#
# COMPACT_ATOMS: atom_id res chain seq x y z
N MET A 1 -1.36 -4.24 19.40
CA MET A 1 -0.63 -4.38 18.11
C MET A 1 -1.22 -3.41 17.11
N MET A 2 -0.45 -2.92 16.13
CA MET A 2 -1.00 -2.07 15.07
C MET A 2 -1.92 -2.88 14.16
N LYS A 3 -3.13 -2.38 13.92
CA LYS A 3 -4.09 -2.94 12.96
C LYS A 3 -3.77 -2.45 11.56
N ILE A 4 -3.70 -3.38 10.60
CA ILE A 4 -3.38 -3.07 9.21
C ILE A 4 -4.62 -3.30 8.35
N GLY A 5 -5.01 -2.28 7.58
CA GLY A 5 -6.00 -2.36 6.52
C GLY A 5 -5.33 -2.60 5.18
N PHE A 6 -5.95 -3.35 4.28
CA PHE A 6 -5.44 -3.57 2.93
C PHE A 6 -6.56 -3.52 1.89
N ILE A 7 -6.38 -2.68 0.86
CA ILE A 7 -7.29 -2.57 -0.28
C ILE A 7 -6.54 -2.95 -1.55
N GLY A 8 -7.05 -3.93 -2.27
CA GLY A 8 -6.43 -4.41 -3.51
C GLY A 8 -5.49 -5.59 -3.30
N ILE A 9 -6.06 -6.75 -2.96
CA ILE A 9 -5.34 -8.02 -2.82
C ILE A 9 -5.17 -8.77 -4.17
N GLY A 10 -4.87 -8.03 -5.24
CA GLY A 10 -4.66 -8.61 -6.58
C GLY A 10 -3.33 -9.34 -6.73
N LEU A 11 -2.81 -9.41 -7.96
CA LEU A 11 -1.54 -10.09 -8.26
C LEU A 11 -0.34 -9.53 -7.47
N MET A 12 -0.27 -8.20 -7.27
CA MET A 12 0.78 -7.57 -6.48
C MET A 12 0.41 -7.41 -5.00
N GLY A 13 -0.75 -6.82 -4.69
CA GLY A 13 -1.10 -6.56 -3.29
C GLY A 13 -1.47 -7.81 -2.48
N GLY A 14 -1.94 -8.88 -3.13
CA GLY A 14 -2.27 -10.14 -2.46
C GLY A 14 -1.05 -10.76 -1.75
N PRO A 15 0.08 -10.99 -2.45
CA PRO A 15 1.33 -11.41 -1.81
C PRO A 15 1.75 -10.54 -0.62
N LEU A 16 1.69 -9.20 -0.74
CA LEU A 16 2.06 -8.30 0.35
C LEU A 16 1.18 -8.49 1.58
N ALA A 17 -0.14 -8.56 1.39
CA ALA A 17 -1.09 -8.84 2.48
C ALA A 17 -0.83 -10.21 3.12
N ARG A 18 -0.52 -11.24 2.32
CA ARG A 18 -0.18 -12.57 2.83
C ARG A 18 1.11 -12.58 3.63
N ASN A 19 2.13 -11.81 3.25
CA ASN A 19 3.38 -11.74 4.01
C ASN A 19 3.15 -11.13 5.40
N LEU A 20 2.33 -10.08 5.49
CA LEU A 20 1.91 -9.52 6.77
C LEU A 20 1.17 -10.54 7.64
N ILE A 21 0.25 -11.32 7.05
CA ILE A 21 -0.51 -12.37 7.74
C ILE A 21 0.44 -13.49 8.23
N ARG A 22 1.36 -13.97 7.39
CA ARG A 22 2.35 -15.00 7.75
C ARG A 22 3.28 -14.53 8.88
N ALA A 23 3.58 -13.24 8.95
CA ALA A 23 4.31 -12.63 10.04
C ALA A 23 3.47 -12.43 11.32
N GLY A 24 2.22 -12.91 11.36
CA GLY A 24 1.33 -12.84 12.51
C GLY A 24 0.72 -11.46 12.75
N ARG A 25 0.75 -10.55 11.77
CA ARG A 25 0.11 -9.24 11.88
C ARG A 25 -1.41 -9.37 11.68
N GLU A 26 -2.18 -8.59 12.43
CA GLU A 26 -3.63 -8.45 12.22
C GLU A 26 -3.88 -7.64 10.95
N VAL A 27 -4.43 -8.29 9.92
CA VAL A 27 -4.69 -7.69 8.61
C VAL A 27 -6.18 -7.77 8.28
N LEU A 28 -6.84 -6.63 8.29
CA LEU A 28 -8.17 -6.47 7.73
C LEU A 28 -8.03 -6.14 6.24
N PHE A 29 -8.77 -6.81 5.36
CA PHE A 29 -8.68 -6.53 3.94
C PHE A 29 -10.04 -6.50 3.26
N PHE A 30 -10.18 -5.63 2.25
CA PHE A 30 -11.36 -5.55 1.40
C PHE A 30 -11.04 -6.04 -0.01
N ALA A 31 -11.91 -6.91 -0.53
CA ALA A 31 -11.74 -7.53 -1.83
C ALA A 31 -13.07 -8.04 -2.40
N ARG A 32 -13.11 -8.26 -3.72
CA ARG A 32 -14.29 -8.77 -4.43
C ARG A 32 -14.06 -10.10 -5.14
N ASN A 33 -12.82 -10.39 -5.56
CA ASN A 33 -12.50 -11.62 -6.26
C ASN A 33 -12.36 -12.77 -5.25
N LYS A 34 -13.18 -13.82 -5.40
CA LYS A 34 -13.23 -14.97 -4.48
C LYS A 34 -11.91 -15.72 -4.39
N GLU A 35 -11.25 -15.96 -5.52
CA GLU A 35 -9.97 -16.68 -5.56
C GLU A 35 -8.88 -15.94 -4.78
N HIS A 36 -8.78 -14.62 -4.97
CA HIS A 36 -7.82 -13.79 -4.22
C HIS A 36 -8.14 -13.77 -2.71
N ILE A 37 -9.42 -13.74 -2.35
CA ILE A 37 -9.87 -13.80 -0.95
C ILE A 37 -9.44 -15.12 -0.31
N GLU A 38 -9.80 -16.25 -0.93
CA GLU A 38 -9.50 -17.59 -0.42
C GLU A 38 -7.99 -17.79 -0.27
N LYS A 39 -7.20 -17.40 -1.29
CA LYS A 39 -5.74 -17.46 -1.23
C LYS A 39 -5.15 -16.58 -0.13
N THR A 40 -5.76 -15.43 0.17
CA THR A 40 -5.28 -14.54 1.23
C THR A 40 -5.61 -15.08 2.62
N LEU A 41 -6.82 -15.63 2.81
CA LEU A 41 -7.23 -16.26 4.07
C LEU A 41 -6.42 -17.53 4.38
N SER A 42 -5.96 -18.26 3.36
CA SER A 42 -5.13 -19.46 3.58
C SER A 42 -3.71 -19.16 4.07
N ALA A 43 -3.27 -17.89 4.08
CA ALA A 43 -1.95 -17.51 4.54
C ALA A 43 -1.78 -17.55 6.07
N GLY A 44 -2.88 -17.54 6.84
CA GLY A 44 -2.85 -17.59 8.30
C GLY A 44 -4.13 -17.05 8.95
N THR A 45 -4.23 -17.21 10.26
CA THR A 45 -5.47 -16.91 11.02
C THR A 45 -5.66 -15.43 11.36
N THR A 46 -4.66 -14.59 11.10
CA THR A 46 -4.69 -13.16 11.44
C THR A 46 -5.22 -12.27 10.31
N GLY A 47 -5.53 -12.86 9.14
CA GLY A 47 -6.20 -12.19 8.02
C GLY A 47 -7.72 -12.25 8.15
N LYS A 48 -8.40 -11.12 7.96
CA LYS A 48 -9.87 -11.04 8.01
C LYS A 48 -10.43 -10.20 6.87
N LEU A 49 -11.34 -10.80 6.09
CA LEU A 49 -12.13 -10.08 5.09
C LEU A 49 -13.14 -9.16 5.77
N VAL A 50 -13.22 -7.91 5.33
CA VAL A 50 -14.26 -6.96 5.74
C VAL A 50 -15.31 -6.76 4.65
N SER A 51 -16.50 -6.31 5.04
CA SER A 51 -17.63 -6.13 4.11
C SER A 51 -17.55 -4.86 3.27
N SER A 52 -16.85 -3.84 3.75
CA SER A 52 -16.71 -2.54 3.10
C SER A 52 -15.32 -1.97 3.31
N VAL A 53 -14.87 -1.13 2.37
CA VAL A 53 -13.67 -0.30 2.54
C VAL A 53 -13.77 0.55 3.81
N ARG A 54 -14.97 1.01 4.17
CA ARG A 54 -15.21 1.83 5.37
C ARG A 54 -14.82 1.12 6.66
N ASP A 55 -14.88 -0.21 6.69
CA ASP A 55 -14.53 -1.04 7.85
C ASP A 55 -13.03 -1.00 8.15
N LEU A 56 -12.21 -0.45 7.23
CA LEU A 56 -10.77 -0.26 7.41
C LEU A 56 -10.42 1.09 8.07
N ALA A 57 -11.40 1.95 8.31
CA ALA A 57 -11.19 3.30 8.84
C ALA A 57 -10.49 3.33 10.21
N ASP A 58 -10.72 2.31 11.04
CA ASP A 58 -10.12 2.20 12.38
C ASP A 58 -8.72 1.57 12.39
N CYS A 59 -8.16 1.26 11.21
CA CYS A 59 -6.79 0.75 11.11
C CYS A 59 -5.75 1.84 11.42
N ASP A 60 -4.60 1.43 11.95
CA ASP A 60 -3.47 2.33 12.21
C ASP A 60 -2.68 2.61 10.94
N ILE A 61 -2.64 1.61 10.04
CA ILE A 61 -2.02 1.68 8.72
C ILE A 61 -3.02 1.12 7.72
N VAL A 62 -3.22 1.79 6.58
CA VAL A 62 -4.00 1.26 5.45
C VAL A 62 -3.12 1.22 4.22
N PHE A 63 -3.07 0.07 3.56
CA PHE A 63 -2.40 -0.13 2.28
C PHE A 63 -3.37 -0.06 1.11
N THR A 64 -2.91 0.48 -0.02
CA THR A 64 -3.55 0.27 -1.33
C THR A 64 -2.57 -0.34 -2.33
N CYS A 65 -3.06 -1.26 -3.15
CA CYS A 65 -2.39 -1.71 -4.37
C CYS A 65 -3.44 -1.82 -5.48
N LEU A 66 -3.66 -0.72 -6.18
CA LEU A 66 -4.76 -0.51 -7.11
C LEU A 66 -4.25 -0.29 -8.55
N PRO A 67 -5.06 -0.62 -9.57
CA PRO A 67 -4.56 -0.71 -10.94
C PRO A 67 -4.33 0.65 -11.62
N LEU A 68 -5.08 1.69 -11.23
CA LEU A 68 -5.08 2.98 -11.92
C LEU A 68 -5.12 4.14 -10.93
N PRO A 69 -4.52 5.31 -11.26
CA PRO A 69 -4.60 6.52 -10.46
C PRO A 69 -6.04 6.93 -10.12
N GLN A 70 -6.97 6.82 -11.09
CA GLN A 70 -8.38 7.16 -10.87
C GLN A 70 -9.04 6.22 -9.85
N THR A 71 -8.66 4.94 -9.82
CA THR A 71 -9.16 3.99 -8.82
C THR A 71 -8.66 4.34 -7.43
N VAL A 72 -7.39 4.76 -7.30
CA VAL A 72 -6.84 5.24 -6.02
C VAL A 72 -7.61 6.47 -5.54
N LYS A 73 -7.78 7.48 -6.40
CA LYS A 73 -8.53 8.71 -6.07
C LYS A 73 -9.98 8.41 -5.64
N SER A 74 -10.68 7.55 -6.37
CA SER A 74 -12.07 7.23 -6.05
C SER A 74 -12.22 6.50 -4.73
N VAL A 75 -11.35 5.53 -4.44
CA VAL A 75 -11.41 4.75 -3.19
C VAL A 75 -10.96 5.58 -1.98
N MET A 76 -10.00 6.49 -2.16
CA MET A 76 -9.34 7.18 -1.05
C MET A 76 -9.78 8.63 -0.84
N MET A 77 -10.04 9.41 -1.89
CA MET A 77 -10.18 10.87 -1.81
C MET A 77 -11.57 11.43 -2.11
N GLU A 78 -12.40 10.75 -2.91
CA GLU A 78 -13.77 11.23 -3.21
C GLU A 78 -14.62 11.37 -1.92
N ASP A 79 -15.83 11.94 -1.99
CA ASP A 79 -16.65 12.24 -0.81
C ASP A 79 -16.91 11.01 0.09
N GLY A 80 -16.99 9.81 -0.49
CA GLY A 80 -17.08 8.52 0.22
C GLY A 80 -15.74 7.81 0.44
N GLY A 81 -14.64 8.45 0.07
CA GLY A 81 -13.28 7.91 0.09
C GLY A 81 -12.75 7.71 1.50
N LEU A 82 -11.90 6.71 1.68
CA LEU A 82 -11.46 6.26 3.00
C LEU A 82 -10.64 7.31 3.78
N LEU A 83 -9.95 8.25 3.13
CA LEU A 83 -9.21 9.31 3.84
C LEU A 83 -10.13 10.25 4.63
N ASN A 84 -11.41 10.36 4.29
CA ASN A 84 -12.38 11.15 5.05
C ASN A 84 -12.79 10.52 6.40
N HIS A 85 -12.26 9.33 6.66
CA HIS A 85 -12.86 8.37 7.56
C HIS A 85 -11.83 7.68 8.44
N MET A 86 -10.58 7.60 7.98
CA MET A 86 -9.45 7.11 8.75
C MET A 86 -9.22 7.94 10.02
N LYS A 87 -8.68 7.28 11.05
CA LYS A 87 -8.28 7.94 12.29
C LYS A 87 -7.22 9.01 12.01
N PRO A 88 -7.29 10.20 12.65
CA PRO A 88 -6.18 11.13 12.67
C PRO A 88 -4.88 10.45 13.14
N HIS A 89 -3.75 10.87 12.57
CA HIS A 89 -2.40 10.35 12.80
C HIS A 89 -2.15 8.90 12.37
N SER A 90 -3.12 8.24 11.72
CA SER A 90 -2.91 6.98 11.01
C SER A 90 -2.03 7.17 9.76
N VAL A 91 -1.59 6.06 9.17
CA VAL A 91 -0.76 6.06 7.95
C VAL A 91 -1.52 5.45 6.79
N TYR A 92 -1.51 6.16 5.66
CA TYR A 92 -1.86 5.63 4.37
C TYR A 92 -0.58 5.28 3.60
N ILE A 93 -0.43 4.02 3.19
CA ILE A 93 0.70 3.54 2.38
C ILE A 93 0.17 3.10 1.02
N ASP A 94 0.54 3.81 -0.05
CA ASP A 94 0.15 3.43 -1.41
C ASP A 94 1.29 2.70 -2.12
N THR A 95 1.03 1.47 -2.56
CA THR A 95 1.96 0.66 -3.36
C THR A 95 1.50 0.53 -4.81
N SER A 96 0.50 1.30 -5.23
CA SER A 96 0.04 1.38 -6.61
C SER A 96 1.13 2.02 -7.49
N THR A 97 1.04 1.81 -8.80
CA THR A 97 1.85 2.60 -9.75
C THR A 97 1.00 3.77 -10.24
N ILE A 98 1.30 4.98 -9.76
CA ILE A 98 0.65 6.23 -10.16
C ILE A 98 1.70 7.27 -10.57
N ASP A 99 1.26 8.36 -11.19
CA ASP A 99 2.15 9.45 -11.56
C ASP A 99 2.48 10.38 -10.37
N PRO A 100 3.63 11.09 -10.40
CA PRO A 100 4.03 11.99 -9.32
C PRO A 100 3.04 13.12 -9.02
N HIS A 101 2.26 13.57 -10.00
CA HIS A 101 1.27 14.62 -9.79
C HIS A 101 0.12 14.09 -8.93
N THR A 102 -0.49 12.97 -9.33
CA THR A 102 -1.54 12.29 -8.56
C THR A 102 -1.07 11.97 -7.14
N ALA A 103 0.16 11.49 -6.98
CA ALA A 103 0.71 11.19 -5.66
C ALA A 103 0.82 12.44 -4.77
N GLY A 104 1.22 13.59 -5.34
CA GLY A 104 1.25 14.87 -4.62
C GLY A 104 -0.14 15.40 -4.23
N GLU A 105 -1.16 15.17 -5.07
CA GLU A 105 -2.55 15.51 -4.72
C GLU A 105 -3.06 14.66 -3.55
N ILE A 106 -2.75 13.36 -3.56
CA ILE A 106 -3.08 12.44 -2.47
C ILE A 106 -2.38 12.87 -1.17
N GLU A 107 -1.09 13.20 -1.24
CA GLU A 107 -0.31 13.69 -0.09
C GLU A 107 -0.96 14.93 0.55
N ALA A 108 -1.29 15.92 -0.28
CA ALA A 108 -1.94 17.15 0.18
C ALA A 108 -3.32 16.89 0.79
N TYR A 109 -4.11 15.99 0.20
CA TYR A 109 -5.43 15.63 0.70
C TYR A 109 -5.35 14.87 2.04
N ALA A 110 -4.44 13.89 2.14
CA ALA A 110 -4.21 13.15 3.39
C ALA A 110 -3.78 14.10 4.53
N ALA A 111 -2.91 15.07 4.24
CA ALA A 111 -2.48 16.07 5.21
C ALA A 111 -3.64 16.92 5.74
N GLN A 112 -4.59 17.33 4.90
CA GLN A 112 -5.80 18.06 5.33
C GLN A 112 -6.67 17.25 6.31
N LYS A 113 -6.55 15.92 6.29
CA LYS A 113 -7.28 14.99 7.17
C LYS A 113 -6.43 14.53 8.37
N ASN A 114 -5.25 15.12 8.57
CA ASN A 114 -4.26 14.72 9.58
C ASN A 114 -3.81 13.26 9.43
N ILE A 115 -3.73 12.74 8.20
CA ILE A 115 -3.26 11.40 7.90
C ILE A 115 -1.86 11.49 7.31
N HIS A 116 -0.95 10.64 7.78
CA HIS A 116 0.38 10.55 7.19
C HIS A 116 0.33 9.71 5.92
N TYR A 117 1.09 10.10 4.90
CA TYR A 117 1.11 9.38 3.62
C TYR A 117 2.53 8.95 3.25
N LEU A 118 2.66 7.70 2.79
CA LEU A 118 3.87 7.16 2.17
C LEU A 118 3.52 6.58 0.80
N GLY A 119 4.26 6.98 -0.23
CA GLY A 119 4.28 6.29 -1.51
C GLY A 119 5.36 5.21 -1.48
N CYS A 120 4.98 3.94 -1.57
CA CYS A 120 5.87 2.78 -1.47
C CYS A 120 5.82 1.95 -2.76
N THR A 121 6.53 2.40 -3.78
CA THR A 121 6.54 1.74 -5.10
C THR A 121 7.38 0.46 -5.09
N LEU A 122 7.03 -0.48 -5.98
CA LEU A 122 7.60 -1.84 -6.04
C LEU A 122 8.46 -2.00 -7.29
N GLY A 123 9.57 -2.76 -7.27
CA GLY A 123 10.54 -2.81 -8.39
C GLY A 123 10.54 -4.05 -9.30
N LEU A 124 10.08 -5.20 -8.82
CA LEU A 124 10.00 -6.49 -9.53
C LEU A 124 8.53 -6.90 -9.74
N GLY A 125 8.16 -8.13 -9.42
CA GLY A 125 6.88 -8.71 -9.81
C GLY A 125 6.28 -9.69 -8.79
N PRO A 126 5.11 -10.28 -9.11
CA PRO A 126 4.32 -11.06 -8.16
C PRO A 126 5.07 -12.23 -7.50
N ALA A 127 5.99 -12.85 -8.23
CA ALA A 127 6.80 -13.96 -7.71
C ALA A 127 7.73 -13.50 -6.59
N GLN A 128 8.42 -12.36 -6.76
CA GLN A 128 9.29 -11.78 -5.74
C GLN A 128 8.50 -11.21 -4.57
N ALA A 129 7.33 -10.62 -4.83
CA ALA A 129 6.42 -10.17 -3.79
C ALA A 129 5.95 -11.34 -2.89
N GLU A 130 5.71 -12.55 -3.43
CA GLU A 130 5.35 -13.71 -2.60
C GLU A 130 6.46 -14.15 -1.65
N LEU A 131 7.71 -13.90 -2.02
CA LEU A 131 8.90 -14.26 -1.23
C LEU A 131 9.40 -13.12 -0.34
N ALA A 132 8.71 -11.97 -0.32
CA ALA A 132 9.17 -10.73 0.31
C ALA A 132 10.57 -10.26 -0.18
N GLN A 133 10.91 -10.58 -1.44
CA GLN A 133 12.16 -10.18 -2.12
C GLN A 133 11.92 -9.03 -3.11
N GLU A 134 10.74 -8.43 -3.06
CA GLU A 134 10.36 -7.28 -3.84
C GLU A 134 11.05 -6.03 -3.25
N PRO A 135 11.90 -5.31 -4.00
CA PRO A 135 12.46 -4.07 -3.51
C PRO A 135 11.35 -3.02 -3.38
N ILE A 136 11.37 -2.29 -2.26
CA ILE A 136 10.41 -1.22 -1.97
C ILE A 136 11.12 0.12 -2.01
N PHE A 137 10.53 1.07 -2.71
CA PHE A 137 11.02 2.43 -2.86
C PHE A 137 10.02 3.40 -2.25
N ALA A 138 10.29 3.80 -1.01
CA ALA A 138 9.42 4.61 -0.19
C ALA A 138 9.75 6.11 -0.31
N GLY A 139 8.71 6.94 -0.37
CA GLY A 139 8.82 8.39 -0.30
C GLY A 139 7.70 9.00 0.56
N GLY A 140 8.01 10.09 1.25
CA GLY A 140 7.12 10.81 2.16
C GLY A 140 7.87 11.37 3.35
N ASP A 141 7.17 11.61 4.46
CA ASP A 141 7.81 12.09 5.69
C ASP A 141 8.75 11.03 6.30
N ARG A 142 9.96 11.46 6.69
CA ARG A 142 11.00 10.57 7.21
C ARG A 142 10.59 9.89 8.51
N ALA A 143 9.96 10.62 9.44
CA ALA A 143 9.54 10.05 10.72
C ALA A 143 8.44 8.99 10.52
N THR A 144 7.54 9.23 9.57
CA THR A 144 6.52 8.26 9.16
C THR A 144 7.15 7.02 8.54
N PHE A 145 8.14 7.18 7.65
CA PHE A 145 8.90 6.07 7.08
C PHE A 145 9.58 5.22 8.17
N ASP A 146 10.32 5.86 9.09
CA ASP A 146 11.03 5.17 10.16
C ASP A 146 10.05 4.39 11.06
N ARG A 147 8.87 4.97 11.36
CA ARG A 147 7.80 4.30 12.12
C ARG A 147 7.21 3.07 11.40
N CYS A 148 7.18 3.09 10.06
CA CYS A 148 6.63 2.01 9.25
C CYS A 148 7.69 1.00 8.78
N LYS A 149 8.97 1.22 9.07
CA LYS A 149 10.09 0.43 8.52
C LYS A 149 9.95 -1.07 8.79
N ASP A 150 9.63 -1.45 10.03
CA ASP A 150 9.44 -2.86 10.40
C ASP A 150 8.29 -3.52 9.63
N ILE A 151 7.26 -2.76 9.27
CA ILE A 151 6.14 -3.27 8.46
C ILE A 151 6.56 -3.41 6.99
N LEU A 152 7.31 -2.44 6.47
CA LEU A 152 7.83 -2.49 5.10
C LEU A 152 8.81 -3.66 4.91
N ASP A 153 9.65 -3.96 5.91
CA ASP A 153 10.60 -5.08 5.89
C ASP A 153 9.94 -6.46 5.88
N ILE A 154 8.67 -6.57 6.31
CA ILE A 154 7.91 -7.82 6.22
C ILE A 154 7.46 -8.10 4.78
N ILE A 155 7.17 -7.05 4.00
CA ILE A 155 6.53 -7.19 2.69
C ILE A 155 7.52 -7.12 1.52
N GLY A 156 8.75 -6.65 1.74
CA GLY A 156 9.76 -6.55 0.70
C GLY A 156 11.16 -6.29 1.22
N SER A 157 12.14 -6.54 0.36
CA SER A 157 13.56 -6.37 0.66
C SER A 157 14.37 -6.22 -0.64
N PRO A 158 15.31 -5.26 -0.72
CA PRO A 158 15.58 -4.20 0.25
C PRO A 158 14.49 -3.10 0.27
N VAL A 159 14.39 -2.38 1.40
CA VAL A 159 13.55 -1.17 1.53
C VAL A 159 14.42 0.08 1.45
N HIS A 160 14.16 0.91 0.44
CA HIS A 160 14.86 2.17 0.17
C HIS A 160 13.97 3.38 0.50
N TYR A 161 14.57 4.41 1.10
CA TYR A 161 13.94 5.72 1.28
C TYR A 161 14.48 6.71 0.24
N LEU A 162 13.59 7.28 -0.56
CA LEU A 162 13.91 8.14 -1.70
C LEU A 162 13.63 9.64 -1.44
N GLY A 163 13.33 10.02 -0.20
CA GLY A 163 12.93 11.38 0.14
C GLY A 163 11.41 11.54 0.02
N GLY A 164 10.93 12.52 -0.74
CA GLY A 164 9.50 12.82 -0.84
C GLY A 164 8.71 11.83 -1.71
N VAL A 165 7.38 11.90 -1.59
CA VAL A 165 6.45 11.07 -2.36
C VAL A 165 6.69 11.16 -3.86
N LYS A 166 6.84 12.38 -4.40
CA LYS A 166 7.02 12.60 -5.84
C LYS A 166 8.28 11.93 -6.37
N GLN A 167 9.35 11.89 -5.58
CA GLN A 167 10.61 11.24 -5.93
C GLN A 167 10.43 9.72 -6.07
N ALA A 168 9.70 9.09 -5.15
CA ALA A 168 9.44 7.65 -5.21
C ALA A 168 8.63 7.26 -6.46
N TYR A 169 7.59 8.02 -6.80
CA TYR A 169 6.81 7.76 -8.01
C TYR A 169 7.57 8.12 -9.29
N ALA A 170 8.37 9.18 -9.29
CA ALA A 170 9.22 9.51 -10.44
C ALA A 170 10.22 8.37 -10.72
N PHE A 171 10.86 7.84 -9.67
CA PHE A 171 11.73 6.67 -9.77
C PHE A 171 10.99 5.48 -10.39
N LYS A 172 9.77 5.17 -9.92
CA LYS A 172 8.99 4.05 -10.43
C LYS A 172 8.66 4.17 -11.92
N ILE A 173 8.22 5.34 -12.37
CA ILE A 173 7.89 5.56 -13.79
C ILE A 173 9.15 5.45 -14.67
N ILE A 174 10.27 6.03 -14.24
CA ILE A 174 11.55 5.93 -14.95
C ILE A 174 12.03 4.47 -15.00
N SER A 175 11.97 3.76 -13.87
CA SER A 175 12.37 2.36 -13.77
C SER A 175 11.54 1.47 -14.70
N ASN A 176 10.22 1.68 -14.76
CA ASN A 176 9.36 0.93 -15.66
C ASN A 176 9.68 1.24 -17.13
N MET A 177 9.93 2.51 -17.47
CA MET A 177 10.33 2.91 -18.83
C MET A 177 11.63 2.22 -19.26
N VAL A 178 12.67 2.25 -18.42
CA VAL A 178 13.95 1.56 -18.69
C VAL A 178 13.75 0.05 -18.78
N GLY A 179 12.89 -0.53 -17.95
CA GLY A 179 12.55 -1.95 -18.03
C GLY A 179 11.96 -2.35 -19.38
N MET A 180 11.07 -1.51 -19.94
CA MET A 180 10.45 -1.76 -21.25
C MET A 180 11.42 -1.60 -22.43
N THR A 181 12.51 -0.84 -22.29
CA THR A 181 13.52 -0.70 -23.35
C THR A 181 14.50 -1.88 -23.41
N ASN A 182 14.53 -2.72 -22.37
CA ASN A 182 15.42 -3.88 -22.27
C ASN A 182 14.74 -5.20 -22.66
N LEU A 183 13.58 -5.14 -23.32
CA LEU A 183 12.82 -6.29 -23.84
C LEU A 183 13.41 -6.82 -25.15
#